data_AF-A0A486NRC8-F1
#
_entry.id   AF-A0A486NRC8-F1
#
_cell.length_a   1.000
_cell.length_b   1.000
_cell.length_c   1.000
_cell.angle_alpha   90.00
_cell.angle_beta   90.00
_cell.angle_gamma   90.00
#
_symmetry.space_group_name_H-M   'P 1'
#
loop_
_entity.id
_entity.type
_entity.pdbx_description
1 polymer ?
#
loop_
_entity_poly.entity_id
_entity_poly.type
_entity_poly.pdbx_seq_one_letter_code
_entity_poly.pdbx_strand_id
1 'polypeptide(L)'
;MLDFHQDADSPHWGMHKAVYDCPFSDDWKAWIGFDGRKMNQIDFAEFLENNIQNVAPISDNYSGPSGTELLEMVLAFQETRKVEFKSVKRLQDGTCQFQYSDDKSGSGNTKIPEKISLAIAPFHNGAPYQIDARIRYRLRDGQLVLWYELIEPKKIIEHAFQEIVTDMENQLGDDLPIYEGSI
;
A
#
# COMPACT_ATOMS: atom_id res chain seq x y z
N MET A 1 0.19 33.93 -6.86
CA MET A 1 0.41 35.39 -6.72
C MET A 1 -0.92 35.97 -6.27
N LEU A 2 -1.08 36.15 -4.96
CA LEU A 2 -2.22 36.85 -4.35
C LEU A 2 -1.86 38.34 -4.29
N ASP A 3 -1.81 39.00 -5.44
CA ASP A 3 -2.03 40.45 -5.55
C ASP A 3 -1.91 40.90 -7.02
N PHE A 4 -2.97 41.47 -7.57
CA PHE A 4 -2.86 42.50 -8.60
C PHE A 4 -4.10 43.39 -8.53
N HIS A 5 -4.08 44.36 -7.61
CA HIS A 5 -5.01 45.48 -7.66
C HIS A 5 -4.53 46.50 -8.69
N GLN A 6 -5.41 46.94 -9.58
CA GLN A 6 -5.10 48.00 -10.54
C GLN A 6 -5.16 49.40 -9.89
N ASP A 7 -5.89 49.56 -8.77
CA ASP A 7 -6.01 50.80 -7.99
C ASP A 7 -6.30 50.52 -6.51
N ALA A 8 -5.79 51.37 -5.62
CA ALA A 8 -5.83 51.21 -4.15
C ALA A 8 -7.22 51.47 -3.50
N ASP A 9 -8.16 52.05 -4.25
CA ASP A 9 -9.45 52.55 -3.73
C ASP A 9 -10.68 51.72 -4.19
N SER A 10 -10.49 50.61 -4.90
CA SER A 10 -11.59 49.81 -5.47
C SER A 10 -11.58 48.36 -4.99
N PRO A 11 -12.19 48.04 -3.82
CA PRO A 11 -12.37 46.67 -3.39
C PRO A 11 -13.35 45.95 -4.33
N HIS A 12 -12.85 44.98 -5.11
CA HIS A 12 -13.67 44.11 -5.95
C HIS A 12 -14.12 42.86 -5.18
N TRP A 13 -15.44 42.68 -5.04
CA TRP A 13 -16.03 41.46 -4.48
C TRP A 13 -15.82 40.25 -5.40
N GLY A 14 -15.38 39.12 -4.83
CA GLY A 14 -15.51 37.80 -5.47
C GLY A 14 -14.42 37.36 -6.45
N MET A 15 -13.26 38.03 -6.52
CA MET A 15 -12.17 37.62 -7.43
C MET A 15 -11.07 36.74 -6.81
N HIS A 16 -11.15 36.46 -5.51
CA HIS A 16 -10.12 35.66 -4.82
C HIS A 16 -10.61 34.22 -4.69
N LYS A 17 -10.13 33.35 -5.59
CA LYS A 17 -10.35 31.90 -5.52
C LYS A 17 -9.07 31.25 -5.04
N ALA A 18 -9.10 30.65 -3.85
CA ALA A 18 -8.09 29.67 -3.46
C ALA A 18 -8.42 28.35 -4.16
N VAL A 19 -7.53 27.85 -5.01
CA VAL A 19 -7.64 26.53 -5.62
C VAL A 19 -6.68 25.63 -4.87
N TYR A 20 -7.20 24.58 -4.25
CA TYR A 20 -6.41 23.53 -3.64
C TYR A 20 -6.58 22.26 -4.46
N ASP A 21 -5.56 21.89 -5.22
CA ASP A 21 -5.58 20.78 -6.17
C ASP A 21 -5.37 19.40 -5.51
N CYS A 22 -5.43 19.29 -4.17
CA CYS A 22 -5.26 18.05 -3.38
C CYS A 22 -4.30 17.02 -4.03
N PRO A 23 -2.99 17.31 -4.16
CA PRO A 23 -2.10 16.38 -4.84
C PRO A 23 -2.01 15.06 -4.06
N PHE A 24 -2.08 13.93 -4.76
CA PHE A 24 -1.85 12.62 -4.14
C PHE A 24 -0.44 12.55 -3.52
N SER A 25 -0.32 11.86 -2.38
CA SER A 25 0.98 11.60 -1.76
C SER A 25 1.84 10.70 -2.64
N ASP A 26 3.16 10.76 -2.45
CA ASP A 26 4.09 9.94 -3.23
C ASP A 26 3.95 8.46 -2.87
N ASP A 27 3.67 8.15 -1.60
CA ASP A 27 3.34 6.79 -1.15
C ASP A 27 2.07 6.28 -1.85
N TRP A 28 1.00 7.08 -1.88
CA TRP A 28 -0.24 6.70 -2.56
C TRP A 28 -0.01 6.42 -4.05
N LYS A 29 0.76 7.28 -4.72
CA LYS A 29 1.14 7.10 -6.14
C LYS A 29 1.97 5.83 -6.35
N ALA A 30 2.89 5.51 -5.44
CA ALA A 30 3.69 4.29 -5.52
C ALA A 30 2.80 3.04 -5.42
N TRP A 31 1.93 2.99 -4.41
CA TRP A 31 1.06 1.83 -4.17
C TRP A 31 -0.03 1.66 -5.24
N ILE A 32 -0.64 2.75 -5.72
CA ILE A 32 -1.61 2.65 -6.82
C ILE A 32 -0.94 2.33 -8.16
N GLY A 33 0.29 2.82 -8.38
CA GLY A 33 1.03 2.63 -9.62
C GLY A 33 1.46 1.18 -9.86
N PHE A 34 1.71 0.44 -8.78
CA PHE A 34 2.11 -0.97 -8.80
C PHE A 34 0.98 -1.94 -8.43
N ASP A 35 -0.23 -1.44 -8.17
CA ASP A 35 -1.42 -2.27 -7.91
C ASP A 35 -1.69 -3.25 -9.07
N GLY A 36 -1.81 -4.54 -8.74
CA GLY A 36 -1.99 -5.63 -9.70
C GLY A 36 -0.78 -5.91 -10.61
N ARG A 37 0.35 -5.21 -10.44
CA ARG A 37 1.55 -5.45 -11.25
C ARG A 37 2.34 -6.65 -10.74
N LYS A 38 2.59 -7.56 -11.66
CA LYS A 38 3.41 -8.75 -11.45
C LYS A 38 4.88 -8.39 -11.38
N MET A 39 5.49 -8.69 -10.24
CA MET A 39 6.90 -8.46 -9.95
C MET A 39 7.60 -9.80 -9.73
N ASN A 40 8.90 -9.84 -10.02
CA ASN A 40 9.72 -10.93 -9.50
C ASN A 40 9.98 -10.70 -8.00
N GLN A 41 10.57 -11.70 -7.34
CA GLN A 41 10.83 -11.62 -5.90
C GLN A 41 11.77 -10.47 -5.49
N ILE A 42 12.81 -10.20 -6.28
CA ILE A 42 13.78 -9.14 -6.00
C ILE A 42 13.09 -7.79 -6.12
N ASP A 43 12.38 -7.56 -7.22
CA ASP A 43 11.63 -6.31 -7.45
C ASP A 43 10.58 -6.08 -6.35
N PHE A 44 9.89 -7.15 -5.91
CA PHE A 44 8.89 -7.06 -4.85
C PHE A 44 9.53 -6.80 -3.48
N ALA A 45 10.67 -7.42 -3.17
CA ALA A 45 11.42 -7.17 -1.95
C ALA A 45 11.95 -5.72 -1.92
N GLU A 46 12.50 -5.22 -3.02
CA GLU A 46 12.97 -3.84 -3.14
C GLU A 46 11.81 -2.83 -3.04
N PHE A 47 10.66 -3.14 -3.64
CA PHE A 47 9.46 -2.33 -3.48
C PHE A 47 9.02 -2.26 -2.02
N LEU A 48 8.97 -3.42 -1.33
CA LEU A 48 8.61 -3.46 0.08
C LEU A 48 9.63 -2.72 0.94
N GLU A 49 10.93 -2.88 0.70
CA GLU A 49 12.01 -2.22 1.44
C GLU A 49 11.89 -0.69 1.40
N ASN A 50 11.62 -0.13 0.21
CA ASN A 50 11.39 1.29 0.04
C ASN A 50 10.08 1.79 0.69
N ASN A 51 9.14 0.89 0.97
CA ASN A 51 7.81 1.20 1.49
C ASN A 51 7.50 0.54 2.85
N ILE A 52 8.52 0.10 3.60
CA ILE A 52 8.32 -0.63 4.88
C ILE A 52 7.45 0.18 5.85
N GLN A 53 7.67 1.50 5.91
CA GLN A 53 6.94 2.42 6.78
C GLN A 53 5.43 2.45 6.52
N ASN A 54 5.03 2.12 5.29
CA ASN A 54 3.64 2.13 4.86
C ASN A 54 2.90 0.86 5.31
N VAL A 55 3.61 -0.19 5.74
CA VAL A 55 3.00 -1.45 6.20
C VAL A 55 2.68 -1.36 7.68
N ALA A 56 1.39 -1.38 8.00
CA ALA A 56 0.89 -1.31 9.37
C ALA A 56 0.76 -2.74 9.96
N PRO A 57 1.51 -3.08 11.04
CA PRO A 57 1.42 -4.39 11.68
C PRO A 57 0.07 -4.63 12.37
N ILE A 58 -0.58 -3.56 12.82
CA ILE A 58 -1.87 -3.64 13.51
C ILE A 58 -2.82 -2.66 12.83
N SER A 59 -4.02 -3.16 12.63
CA SER A 59 -5.10 -2.50 11.92
C SER A 59 -6.40 -2.89 12.59
N ASP A 60 -7.45 -2.08 12.50
CA ASP A 60 -8.70 -2.28 13.28
C ASP A 60 -9.31 -3.68 13.13
N ASN A 61 -9.10 -4.31 11.96
CA ASN A 61 -9.67 -5.61 11.59
C ASN A 61 -8.63 -6.70 11.31
N TYR A 62 -7.33 -6.41 11.48
CA TYR A 62 -6.26 -7.35 11.13
C TYR A 62 -4.98 -7.08 11.92
N SER A 63 -4.48 -8.12 12.59
CA SER A 63 -3.13 -8.16 13.16
C SER A 63 -2.23 -8.93 12.19
N GLY A 64 -1.40 -8.20 11.46
CA GLY A 64 -0.50 -8.72 10.45
C GLY A 64 0.98 -8.64 10.84
N PRO A 65 1.87 -9.14 9.99
CA PRO A 65 3.29 -8.88 10.15
C PRO A 65 3.59 -7.39 9.90
N SER A 66 4.59 -6.87 10.59
CA SER A 66 5.22 -5.58 10.27
C SER A 66 5.87 -5.60 8.88
N GLY A 67 6.16 -4.43 8.31
CA GLY A 67 6.84 -4.34 7.02
C GLY A 67 8.18 -5.07 6.99
N THR A 68 8.95 -5.04 8.09
CA THR A 68 10.22 -5.76 8.22
C THR A 68 9.99 -7.28 8.23
N GLU A 69 9.04 -7.76 9.03
CA GLU A 69 8.70 -9.19 9.07
C GLU A 69 8.19 -9.68 7.71
N LEU A 70 7.39 -8.88 7.01
CA LEU A 70 6.92 -9.19 5.67
C LEU A 70 8.07 -9.31 4.68
N LEU A 71 9.04 -8.38 4.72
CA LEU A 71 10.22 -8.43 3.87
C LEU A 71 11.06 -9.69 4.14
N GLU A 72 11.33 -10.00 5.40
CA GLU A 72 12.02 -11.23 5.81
C GLU A 72 11.27 -12.48 5.32
N MET A 73 9.94 -12.47 5.40
CA MET A 73 9.13 -13.57 4.88
C MET A 73 9.24 -13.70 3.36
N VAL A 74 9.23 -12.59 2.61
CA VAL A 74 9.40 -12.62 1.16
C VAL A 74 10.78 -13.16 0.79
N LEU A 75 11.85 -12.75 1.50
CA LEU A 75 13.21 -13.24 1.25
C LEU A 75 13.37 -14.73 1.59
N ALA A 76 12.93 -15.15 2.77
CA ALA A 76 13.04 -16.54 3.21
C ALA A 76 12.17 -17.51 2.38
N PHE A 77 11.09 -17.03 1.76
CA PHE A 77 10.27 -17.84 0.84
C PHE A 77 11.08 -18.40 -0.34
N GLN A 78 12.17 -17.74 -0.77
CA GLN A 78 13.05 -18.27 -1.81
C GLN A 78 13.82 -19.51 -1.34
N GLU A 79 14.35 -19.44 -0.13
CA GLU A 79 15.34 -20.37 0.38
C GLU A 79 14.71 -21.71 0.71
N THR A 80 13.57 -21.69 1.41
CA THR A 80 12.81 -22.89 1.76
C THR A 80 12.46 -23.71 0.51
N ARG A 81 12.03 -23.06 -0.58
CA ARG A 81 11.63 -23.76 -1.81
C ARG A 81 12.82 -24.23 -2.67
N LYS A 82 13.94 -23.50 -2.71
CA LYS A 82 15.18 -23.99 -3.34
C LYS A 82 15.66 -25.28 -2.65
N VAL A 83 15.53 -25.36 -1.32
CA VAL A 83 15.89 -26.55 -0.54
C VAL A 83 14.95 -27.72 -0.82
N GLU A 84 13.63 -27.50 -0.83
CA GLU A 84 12.64 -28.53 -1.20
C GLU A 84 12.87 -29.07 -2.61
N PHE A 85 13.11 -28.21 -3.61
CA PHE A 85 13.36 -28.64 -4.98
C PHE A 85 14.62 -29.51 -5.11
N LYS A 86 15.70 -29.11 -4.41
CA LYS A 86 16.94 -29.90 -4.33
C LYS A 86 16.72 -31.24 -3.61
N SER A 87 15.81 -31.28 -2.64
CA SER A 87 15.40 -32.50 -1.94
C SER A 87 14.62 -33.45 -2.86
N VAL A 88 13.63 -32.95 -3.61
CA VAL A 88 12.87 -33.74 -4.60
C VAL A 88 13.79 -34.34 -5.66
N LYS A 89 14.76 -33.57 -6.16
CA LYS A 89 15.74 -34.09 -7.15
C LYS A 89 16.62 -35.21 -6.59
N ARG A 90 17.00 -35.16 -5.31
CA ARG A 90 17.83 -36.20 -4.67
C ARG A 90 17.03 -37.43 -4.23
N LEU A 91 15.75 -37.25 -3.87
CA LEU A 91 14.82 -38.35 -3.60
C LEU A 91 14.68 -39.27 -4.83
N GLN A 92 14.76 -38.72 -6.04
CA GLN A 92 14.76 -39.52 -7.29
C GLN A 92 15.99 -40.42 -7.44
N ASP A 93 17.11 -40.11 -6.77
CA ASP A 93 18.38 -40.86 -6.83
C ASP A 93 18.52 -41.93 -5.73
N GLY A 94 17.42 -42.30 -5.04
CA GLY A 94 17.30 -43.58 -4.33
C GLY A 94 17.67 -43.62 -2.85
N THR A 95 18.05 -42.49 -2.23
CA THR A 95 18.30 -42.44 -0.77
C THR A 95 17.73 -41.17 -0.17
N CYS A 96 16.54 -41.23 0.45
CA CYS A 96 16.24 -40.42 1.63
C CYS A 96 15.02 -40.92 2.41
N GLN A 97 15.18 -40.95 3.72
CA GLN A 97 14.20 -41.20 4.76
C GLN A 97 13.19 -40.04 4.80
N PHE A 98 11.91 -40.33 4.60
CA PHE A 98 10.83 -39.35 4.78
C PHE A 98 10.55 -39.21 6.28
N GLN A 99 10.82 -38.02 6.84
CA GLN A 99 10.19 -37.61 8.08
C GLN A 99 9.23 -36.47 7.75
N TYR A 100 8.01 -36.86 7.39
CA TYR A 100 6.88 -35.94 7.32
C TYR A 100 6.46 -35.65 8.76
N SER A 101 6.98 -34.58 9.34
CA SER A 101 6.45 -34.00 10.57
C SER A 101 5.54 -32.85 10.16
N ASP A 102 4.25 -33.16 10.07
CA ASP A 102 3.18 -32.18 10.17
C ASP A 102 3.03 -31.83 11.65
N ASP A 103 3.92 -30.97 12.16
CA ASP A 103 3.78 -30.38 13.48
C ASP A 103 3.89 -28.87 13.40
N LYS A 104 2.87 -28.25 13.98
CA LYS A 104 2.71 -26.81 14.16
C LYS A 104 3.92 -26.22 14.90
N SER A 105 4.17 -24.93 14.65
CA SER A 105 5.09 -24.04 15.38
C SER A 105 6.58 -24.43 15.36
N GLY A 106 7.29 -23.97 14.32
CA GLY A 106 8.75 -24.07 14.26
C GLY A 106 9.32 -23.35 13.04
N SER A 107 10.24 -22.41 13.29
CA SER A 107 11.12 -21.69 12.35
C SER A 107 11.40 -22.41 11.03
N GLY A 108 10.72 -22.02 9.94
CA GLY A 108 10.97 -22.55 8.60
C GLY A 108 9.77 -22.56 7.65
N ASN A 109 8.55 -22.43 8.18
CA ASN A 109 7.34 -22.32 7.36
C ASN A 109 7.04 -20.84 7.05
N THR A 110 7.88 -20.23 6.21
CA THR A 110 7.69 -18.86 5.76
C THR A 110 6.49 -18.79 4.84
N LYS A 111 5.28 -18.69 5.42
CA LYS A 111 4.06 -18.46 4.68
C LYS A 111 3.93 -16.96 4.46
N ILE A 112 3.94 -16.53 3.20
CA ILE A 112 3.61 -15.15 2.85
C ILE A 112 2.14 -14.92 3.25
N PRO A 113 1.82 -13.86 4.02
CA PRO A 113 0.45 -13.56 4.40
C PRO A 113 -0.40 -13.26 3.16
N GLU A 114 -1.66 -13.69 3.16
CA GLU A 114 -2.59 -13.44 2.05
C GLU A 114 -3.07 -11.98 2.01
N LYS A 115 -2.99 -11.29 3.14
CA LYS A 115 -3.47 -9.91 3.33
C LYS A 115 -2.46 -9.16 4.18
N ILE A 116 -2.24 -7.89 3.84
CA ILE A 116 -1.48 -6.93 4.64
C ILE A 116 -2.32 -5.68 4.83
N SER A 117 -2.06 -4.96 5.92
CA SER A 117 -2.63 -3.64 6.13
C SER A 117 -1.57 -2.59 5.84
N LEU A 118 -1.98 -1.51 5.20
CA LEU A 118 -1.14 -0.37 4.90
C LEU A 118 -1.75 0.87 5.59
N ALA A 119 -0.90 1.77 6.07
CA ALA A 119 -1.29 3.07 6.59
C ALA A 119 -0.66 4.14 5.70
N ILE A 120 -1.42 4.65 4.73
CA ILE A 120 -0.93 5.57 3.70
C ILE A 120 -1.88 6.76 3.60
N ALA A 121 -1.34 7.97 3.57
CA ALA A 121 -2.14 9.17 3.32
C ALA A 121 -2.50 9.26 1.83
N PRO A 122 -3.78 9.35 1.43
CA PRO A 122 -4.15 9.50 0.02
C PRO A 122 -3.63 10.82 -0.57
N PHE A 123 -3.76 11.91 0.19
CA PHE A 123 -3.35 13.26 -0.22
C PHE A 123 -2.09 13.72 0.52
N HIS A 124 -1.32 14.60 -0.12
CA HIS A 124 -0.16 15.23 0.49
C HIS A 124 -0.57 16.05 1.72
N ASN A 125 0.12 15.87 2.85
CA ASN A 125 -0.23 16.41 4.17
C ASN A 125 -1.63 16.01 4.69
N GLY A 126 -2.27 15.00 4.09
CA GLY A 126 -3.52 14.44 4.59
C GLY A 126 -3.31 13.47 5.75
N ALA A 127 -4.39 13.11 6.43
CA ALA A 127 -4.37 12.05 7.43
C ALA A 127 -4.03 10.69 6.80
N PRO A 128 -3.27 9.81 7.50
CA PRO A 128 -3.02 8.46 7.03
C PRO A 128 -4.31 7.65 7.08
N TYR A 129 -4.61 6.94 5.99
CA TYR A 129 -5.74 6.03 5.89
C TYR A 129 -5.27 4.59 5.94
N GLN A 130 -6.05 3.75 6.63
CA GLN A 130 -5.83 2.32 6.58
C GLN A 130 -6.39 1.75 5.27
N ILE A 131 -5.52 1.13 4.47
CA ILE A 131 -5.90 0.39 3.27
C ILE A 131 -5.36 -1.03 3.32
N ASP A 132 -6.22 -2.00 3.10
CA ASP A 132 -5.82 -3.39 3.04
C ASP A 132 -5.35 -3.77 1.62
N ALA A 133 -4.33 -4.61 1.52
CA ALA A 133 -3.86 -5.17 0.27
C ALA A 133 -3.81 -6.71 0.34
N ARG A 134 -4.21 -7.39 -0.72
CA ARG A 134 -4.06 -8.84 -0.84
C ARG A 134 -2.77 -9.18 -1.55
N ILE A 135 -1.91 -9.98 -0.94
CA ILE A 135 -0.72 -10.50 -1.62
C ILE A 135 -1.10 -11.76 -2.37
N ARG A 136 -0.69 -11.81 -3.63
CA ARG A 136 -0.82 -12.97 -4.49
C ARG A 136 0.53 -13.35 -5.04
N TYR A 137 0.69 -14.65 -5.25
CA TYR A 137 1.88 -15.17 -5.89
C TYR A 137 1.50 -16.30 -6.84
N ARG A 138 2.36 -16.52 -7.84
CA ARG A 138 2.26 -17.63 -8.76
C ARG A 138 3.66 -18.15 -9.06
N LEU A 139 3.79 -19.46 -9.08
CA LEU A 139 4.97 -20.15 -9.56
C LEU A 139 4.73 -20.62 -10.99
N ARG A 140 5.61 -20.26 -11.91
CA ARG A 140 5.59 -20.76 -13.30
C ARG A 140 7.02 -21.04 -13.74
N ASP A 141 7.28 -22.26 -14.20
CA ASP A 141 8.58 -22.67 -14.76
C ASP A 141 9.79 -22.37 -13.84
N GLY A 142 9.61 -22.50 -12.53
CA GLY A 142 10.65 -22.22 -11.52
C GLY A 142 10.85 -20.73 -11.20
N GLN A 143 10.09 -19.83 -11.83
CA GLN A 143 10.09 -18.41 -11.53
C GLN A 143 8.90 -18.06 -10.63
N LEU A 144 9.21 -17.39 -9.52
CA LEU A 144 8.22 -16.85 -8.59
C LEU A 144 7.83 -15.45 -9.03
N VAL A 145 6.53 -15.25 -9.20
CA VAL A 145 5.94 -13.95 -9.49
C VAL A 145 5.02 -13.58 -8.33
N LEU A 146 5.21 -12.39 -7.76
CA LEU A 146 4.37 -11.83 -6.70
C LEU A 146 3.70 -10.55 -7.20
N TRP A 147 2.52 -10.25 -6.66
CA TRP A 147 1.86 -8.97 -6.82
C TRP A 147 0.94 -8.74 -5.64
N TYR A 148 0.52 -7.49 -5.46
CA TYR A 148 -0.53 -7.15 -4.51
C TYR A 148 -1.74 -6.57 -5.23
N GLU A 149 -2.89 -6.64 -4.58
CA GLU A 149 -4.15 -6.05 -5.02
C GLU A 149 -4.73 -5.23 -3.88
N LEU A 150 -4.78 -3.91 -4.05
CA LEU A 150 -5.40 -2.99 -3.10
C LEU A 150 -6.90 -3.28 -2.99
N ILE A 151 -7.41 -3.31 -1.76
CA ILE A 151 -8.82 -3.57 -1.47
C ILE A 151 -9.56 -2.23 -1.46
N GLU A 152 -10.45 -2.05 -2.45
CA GLU A 152 -11.34 -0.90 -2.56
C GLU A 152 -10.65 0.49 -2.47
N PRO A 153 -9.52 0.75 -3.15
CA PRO A 153 -8.78 2.02 -3.04
C PRO A 153 -9.62 3.26 -3.40
N LYS A 154 -10.62 3.11 -4.26
CA LYS A 154 -11.52 4.19 -4.68
C LYS A 154 -12.37 4.73 -3.53
N LYS A 155 -12.93 3.85 -2.69
CA LYS A 155 -13.77 4.25 -1.55
C LYS A 155 -12.98 5.04 -0.52
N ILE A 156 -11.70 4.72 -0.36
CA ILE A 156 -10.79 5.41 0.57
C ILE A 156 -10.51 6.83 0.08
N ILE A 157 -10.30 7.03 -1.22
CA ILE A 157 -10.16 8.37 -1.80
C ILE A 157 -11.45 9.18 -1.61
N GLU A 158 -12.61 8.58 -1.89
CA GLU A 158 -13.91 9.24 -1.74
C GLU A 158 -14.14 9.68 -0.28
N HIS A 159 -13.85 8.80 0.69
CA HIS A 159 -13.97 9.14 2.10
C HIS A 159 -12.98 10.23 2.53
N ALA A 160 -11.71 10.13 2.10
CA ALA A 160 -10.70 11.14 2.40
C ALA A 160 -11.05 12.50 1.81
N PHE A 161 -11.65 12.54 0.61
CA PHE A 161 -12.12 13.77 0.00
C PHE A 161 -13.30 14.37 0.78
N GLN A 162 -14.29 13.56 1.15
CA GLN A 162 -15.43 13.99 1.94
C GLN A 162 -15.02 14.54 3.31
N GLU A 163 -14.05 13.92 3.98
CA GLU A 163 -13.52 14.45 5.24
C GLU A 163 -12.85 15.80 5.07
N ILE A 164 -12.06 16.00 4.02
CA ILE A 164 -11.43 17.30 3.74
C ILE A 164 -12.50 18.36 3.48
N VAL A 165 -13.53 18.05 2.68
CA VAL A 165 -14.64 18.98 2.42
C VAL A 165 -15.36 19.32 3.74
N THR A 166 -15.67 18.33 4.56
CA THR A 166 -16.36 18.52 5.85
C THR A 166 -15.50 19.34 6.82
N ASP A 167 -14.19 19.11 6.89
CA ASP A 167 -13.27 19.90 7.71
C ASP A 167 -13.18 21.34 7.22
N MET A 168 -13.12 21.55 5.90
CA MET A 168 -13.17 22.89 5.31
C MET A 168 -14.48 23.62 5.62
N GLU A 169 -15.64 22.97 5.49
CA GLU A 169 -16.95 23.53 5.85
C GLU A 169 -16.98 23.97 7.33
N ASN A 170 -16.47 23.12 8.23
CA ASN A 170 -16.43 23.43 9.65
C ASN A 170 -15.48 24.59 10.01
N GLN A 171 -14.35 24.72 9.31
CA GLN A 171 -13.36 25.77 9.58
C GLN A 171 -13.71 27.12 8.95
N LEU A 172 -14.34 27.12 7.78
CA LEU A 172 -14.70 28.34 7.03
C LEU A 172 -16.06 28.91 7.45
N GLY A 173 -16.96 28.09 8.00
CA GLY A 173 -18.32 28.49 8.36
C GLY A 173 -19.20 28.83 7.14
N ASP A 174 -20.44 29.27 7.39
CA ASP A 174 -21.44 29.58 6.34
C ASP A 174 -21.06 30.79 5.43
N ASP A 175 -19.97 31.50 5.74
CA ASP A 175 -19.60 32.75 5.07
C ASP A 175 -18.90 32.54 3.71
N LEU A 176 -18.40 31.34 3.42
CA LEU A 176 -17.64 31.04 2.19
C LEU A 176 -18.20 29.80 1.46
N PRO A 177 -18.83 29.96 0.28
CA PRO A 177 -19.34 28.82 -0.47
C PRO A 177 -18.21 27.96 -1.03
N ILE A 178 -18.19 26.67 -0.66
CA ILE A 178 -17.27 25.67 -1.19
C ILE A 178 -17.87 25.10 -2.48
N TYR A 179 -17.07 25.08 -3.54
CA TYR A 179 -17.48 24.54 -4.84
C TYR A 179 -16.63 23.32 -5.17
N GLU A 180 -17.28 22.16 -5.29
CA GLU A 180 -16.66 20.95 -5.80
C GLU A 180 -16.37 21.10 -7.30
N GLY A 181 -15.08 21.03 -7.68
CA GLY A 181 -14.68 21.01 -9.08
C GLY A 181 -14.81 19.59 -9.65
N SER A 182 -15.72 19.37 -10.59
CA SER A 182 -15.67 18.20 -11.47
C SER A 182 -14.56 18.39 -12.50
N ILE A 183 -13.68 17.40 -12.64
CA ILE A 183 -12.80 17.24 -13.82
C ILE A 183 -13.59 16.58 -14.94
#